data_AF-A0A7C6HGH8-F1
#
_entry.id   AF-A0A7C6HGH8-F1
#
_cell.length_a   1.000
_cell.length_b   1.000
_cell.length_c   1.000
_cell.angle_alpha   90.00
_cell.angle_beta   90.00
_cell.angle_gamma   90.00
#
_symmetry.space_group_name_H-M   'P 1'
#
loop_
_entity.id
_entity.type
_entity.pdbx_description
1 polymer ?
#
loop_
_entity_poly.entity_id
_entity_poly.type
_entity_poly.pdbx_seq_one_letter_code
_entity_poly.pdbx_strand_id
1 'polypeptide(L)'
;MKKIILILSLLCVVIICGLIFIEEPGKVVAASNLQEMFDMEGGAYQEKVSAGIHAVQVNALVPFTGGNAKFGTWGVEVSHAVELYKWDGDYATTIDGEVLATANIPATPNDSFVNFTFLDDGGNVYTAESGEYLMVFSSTKGSTSYIYKITTPVKSYHKVFLAGMEQDVTLSMKLNFTDVSDTYFGEVSESESGINYDFYLASNPKDVHKAYFVENNAASQFIATAPFNSIIINTPTWGGKVKSVRFALFKWDVDYKTTVSGEPVATYYNHFGGASDDPDTLFKFSKQEPGEYLLVVYNTEDNTDSERPYSIVWIINENFEGQRMYKDGKVDAGKSLQFTIAYTRVPEKMYGAPLSSSVYIAEEIVFAGNQIRKSKLVPFKDGDNYNTSDLRQGLRFCFDAPEVGSNITIGNTVYIVSEVGALVMLERNMAEGFEMLVENLASGAKMVKQSELVPWEDNGNIYNSAYVYNIPEAEKDTAICVRMYIKCEKEGKTVYAYSEVKKASVTDVYQEIVNVGHEDMLDESVVMWWK
;
A
#
# COMPACT_ATOMS: atom_id res chain seq x y z
N MET A 1 23.85 100.84 11.10
CA MET A 1 22.89 101.51 10.19
C MET A 1 21.68 100.61 10.02
N LYS A 2 20.47 101.14 10.26
CA LYS A 2 19.13 100.54 10.02
C LYS A 2 19.02 100.07 8.54
N LYS A 3 18.34 98.98 8.13
CA LYS A 3 16.90 98.61 8.15
C LYS A 3 16.79 97.11 7.67
N ILE A 4 15.95 96.20 8.20
CA ILE A 4 14.46 96.05 8.11
C ILE A 4 14.02 95.85 6.64
N ILE A 5 13.23 94.86 6.15
CA ILE A 5 12.36 93.78 6.70
C ILE A 5 11.74 92.98 5.50
N LEU A 6 11.39 91.67 5.70
CA LEU A 6 10.29 90.85 5.09
C LEU A 6 10.28 90.58 3.54
N ILE A 7 9.69 89.51 2.93
CA ILE A 7 8.67 88.49 3.28
C ILE A 7 8.64 87.37 2.19
N LEU A 8 8.20 86.14 2.56
CA LEU A 8 7.53 85.02 1.82
C LEU A 8 7.91 84.72 0.33
N SER A 9 7.96 83.49 -0.18
CA SER A 9 7.14 82.29 0.07
C SER A 9 7.64 81.08 -0.75
N LEU A 10 7.41 79.88 -0.18
CA LEU A 10 7.09 78.58 -0.82
C LEU A 10 8.12 77.78 -1.64
N LEU A 11 8.39 76.58 -1.09
CA LEU A 11 8.20 75.23 -1.67
C LEU A 11 9.44 74.38 -2.04
N CYS A 12 9.32 73.10 -1.64
CA CYS A 12 10.03 71.89 -2.09
C CYS A 12 11.31 71.44 -1.37
N VAL A 13 11.06 70.73 -0.25
CA VAL A 13 11.60 69.42 0.17
C VAL A 13 12.57 68.72 -0.80
N VAL A 14 13.77 68.36 -0.29
CA VAL A 14 14.37 67.01 -0.36
C VAL A 14 15.24 66.81 0.90
N ILE A 15 14.95 65.73 1.63
CA ILE A 15 15.67 65.20 2.81
C ILE A 15 16.69 64.17 2.32
N ILE A 16 17.94 64.19 2.82
CA ILE A 16 18.77 62.98 3.01
C ILE A 16 19.64 63.11 4.28
N CYS A 17 19.36 62.18 5.20
CA CYS A 17 20.19 61.48 6.18
C CYS A 17 21.07 62.19 7.22
N GLY A 18 20.83 61.77 8.49
CA GLY A 18 21.84 61.69 9.54
C GLY A 18 21.36 62.20 10.88
N LEU A 19 20.56 61.43 11.63
CA LEU A 19 20.26 61.75 13.04
C LEU A 19 20.36 60.49 13.91
N ILE A 20 21.36 60.55 14.76
CA ILE A 20 21.62 59.75 15.96
C ILE A 20 20.39 59.83 16.87
N PHE A 21 19.84 58.69 17.29
CA PHE A 21 18.86 58.65 18.37
C PHE A 21 19.54 58.25 19.68
N ILE A 22 19.39 59.12 20.67
CA ILE A 22 19.67 58.89 22.09
C ILE A 22 18.46 58.12 22.64
N GLU A 23 18.69 56.95 23.24
CA GLU A 23 17.64 56.15 23.89
C GLU A 23 17.19 56.78 25.22
N GLU A 24 15.89 56.96 25.39
CA GLU A 24 15.26 57.07 26.72
C GLU A 24 14.89 55.66 27.21
N PRO A 25 15.25 55.29 28.46
CA PRO A 25 14.83 54.01 29.02
C PRO A 25 13.37 54.10 29.49
N GLY A 26 12.50 53.24 28.95
CA GLY A 26 11.17 53.01 29.53
C GLY A 26 9.95 53.17 28.62
N LYS A 27 10.09 53.00 27.29
CA LYS A 27 8.91 52.74 26.45
C LYS A 27 8.66 51.24 26.34
N VAL A 28 7.56 50.82 26.96
CA VAL A 28 6.86 49.56 26.67
C VAL A 28 6.68 49.47 25.15
N VAL A 29 7.47 48.59 24.52
CA VAL A 29 7.23 48.16 23.14
C VAL A 29 5.95 47.35 23.21
N ALA A 30 4.88 47.87 22.60
CA ALA A 30 3.66 47.08 22.42
C ALA A 30 4.04 45.81 21.65
N ALA A 31 3.64 44.65 22.18
CA ALA A 31 3.84 43.32 21.60
C ALA A 31 3.01 43.13 20.31
N SER A 32 3.23 43.99 19.31
CA SER A 32 2.71 43.81 17.97
C SER A 32 3.73 43.02 17.15
N ASN A 33 3.56 41.69 17.16
CA ASN A 33 4.11 40.69 16.24
C ASN A 33 5.63 40.70 16.03
N LEU A 34 6.37 40.13 17.00
CA LEU A 34 7.73 39.66 16.79
C LEU A 34 7.69 38.44 15.86
N GLN A 35 7.84 38.68 14.56
CA GLN A 35 7.91 37.65 13.52
C GLN A 35 9.31 37.66 12.91
N GLU A 36 9.97 36.51 12.89
CA GLU A 36 11.21 36.33 12.15
C GLU A 36 10.97 35.45 10.92
N MET A 37 11.53 35.86 9.79
CA MET A 37 11.39 35.18 8.51
C MET A 37 12.44 34.09 8.35
N PHE A 38 12.05 32.94 7.78
CA PHE A 38 13.01 32.02 7.15
C PHE A 38 13.57 32.56 5.81
N ASP A 39 13.43 33.87 5.52
CA ASP A 39 13.73 34.47 4.21
C ASP A 39 14.26 35.93 4.30
N MET A 40 15.13 36.29 3.36
CA MET A 40 15.47 37.67 3.00
C MET A 40 14.61 38.11 1.82
N GLU A 41 14.03 39.31 1.89
CA GLU A 41 13.26 39.93 0.81
C GLU A 41 13.98 39.83 -0.56
N GLY A 42 13.52 38.93 -1.44
CA GLY A 42 14.20 38.76 -2.73
C GLY A 42 13.56 37.78 -3.69
N GLY A 43 12.43 38.14 -4.30
CA GLY A 43 12.07 37.80 -5.69
C GLY A 43 12.18 36.34 -6.17
N ALA A 44 12.05 35.34 -5.30
CA ALA A 44 12.22 33.93 -5.67
C ALA A 44 10.99 33.37 -6.42
N TYR A 45 11.24 32.56 -7.45
CA TYR A 45 10.23 31.73 -8.10
C TYR A 45 9.55 30.85 -7.06
N GLN A 46 8.23 30.94 -7.01
CA GLN A 46 7.37 30.33 -6.01
C GLN A 46 6.69 29.09 -6.60
N GLU A 47 7.21 27.90 -6.29
CA GLU A 47 6.60 26.63 -6.66
C GLU A 47 5.79 26.05 -5.49
N LYS A 48 4.71 25.34 -5.80
CA LYS A 48 3.85 24.71 -4.82
C LYS A 48 4.44 23.39 -4.37
N VAL A 49 4.32 23.10 -3.08
CA VAL A 49 4.52 21.75 -2.57
C VAL A 49 3.32 21.34 -1.72
N SER A 50 2.89 20.09 -1.84
CA SER A 50 1.70 19.57 -1.13
C SER A 50 1.92 19.60 0.38
N ALA A 51 1.20 20.45 1.11
CA ALA A 51 1.38 20.62 2.56
C ALA A 51 1.08 19.32 3.31
N GLY A 52 0.13 18.51 2.84
CA GLY A 52 -0.19 17.20 3.42
C GLY A 52 0.93 16.17 3.33
N ILE A 53 2.06 16.51 2.69
CA ILE A 53 3.25 15.66 2.59
C ILE A 53 4.45 16.29 3.32
N HIS A 54 4.37 17.56 3.75
CA HIS A 54 5.52 18.29 4.29
C HIS A 54 5.43 18.55 5.81
N ALA A 55 6.57 18.39 6.48
CA ALA A 55 6.77 18.81 7.87
C ALA A 55 8.03 19.67 7.99
N VAL A 56 8.10 20.51 9.02
CA VAL A 56 9.26 21.38 9.27
C VAL A 56 9.77 21.17 10.69
N GLN A 57 11.00 20.71 10.82
CA GLN A 57 11.74 20.69 12.07
C GLN A 57 12.38 22.07 12.28
N VAL A 58 12.25 22.60 13.50
CA VAL A 58 12.84 23.88 13.91
C VAL A 58 13.45 23.75 15.31
N ASN A 59 14.52 24.50 15.58
CA ASN A 59 15.06 24.67 16.93
C ASN A 59 14.78 26.11 17.39
N ALA A 60 13.73 26.31 18.18
CA ALA A 60 13.32 27.61 18.68
C ALA A 60 14.06 27.93 20.00
N LEU A 61 14.85 28.99 20.04
CA LEU A 61 15.53 29.43 21.27
C LEU A 61 14.65 30.29 22.18
N VAL A 62 13.48 30.71 21.69
CA VAL A 62 12.53 31.57 22.37
C VAL A 62 11.15 30.93 22.32
N PRO A 63 10.32 31.04 23.38
CA PRO A 63 8.98 30.47 23.36
C PRO A 63 8.09 31.12 22.28
N PHE A 64 7.24 30.31 21.64
CA PHE A 64 6.37 30.73 20.54
C PHE A 64 4.95 30.16 20.67
N THR A 65 3.96 30.84 20.11
CA THR A 65 2.54 30.43 20.21
C THR A 65 1.95 29.99 18.87
N GLY A 66 2.73 30.05 17.79
CA GLY A 66 2.25 29.78 16.44
C GLY A 66 3.16 30.40 15.42
N GLY A 67 2.58 30.75 14.28
CA GLY A 67 3.35 31.28 13.18
C GLY A 67 2.50 31.89 12.08
N ASN A 68 3.15 32.05 10.94
CA ASN A 68 2.57 32.60 9.73
C ASN A 68 3.15 31.84 8.55
N ALA A 69 2.31 31.29 7.67
CA ALA A 69 2.79 30.57 6.49
C ALA A 69 2.07 31.06 5.23
N LYS A 70 2.79 31.08 4.11
CA LYS A 70 2.21 31.44 2.82
C LYS A 70 1.62 30.19 2.19
N PHE A 71 0.29 30.11 2.24
CA PHE A 71 -0.45 29.07 1.55
C PHE A 71 -0.86 29.58 0.18
N GLY A 72 -0.81 28.69 -0.80
CA GLY A 72 -1.43 28.98 -2.09
C GLY A 72 -2.73 28.20 -2.24
N THR A 73 -3.75 28.86 -2.77
CA THR A 73 -5.09 28.28 -2.86
C THR A 73 -5.73 28.37 -4.24
N TRP A 74 -5.20 29.19 -5.16
CA TRP A 74 -5.61 29.27 -6.57
C TRP A 74 -7.13 29.32 -6.80
N GLY A 75 -7.85 30.01 -5.92
CA GLY A 75 -9.30 30.19 -5.99
C GLY A 75 -10.14 29.04 -5.44
N VAL A 76 -9.53 28.04 -4.80
CA VAL A 76 -10.25 26.96 -4.11
C VAL A 76 -10.17 27.16 -2.59
N GLU A 77 -11.28 27.00 -1.88
CA GLU A 77 -11.28 27.07 -0.42
C GLU A 77 -10.60 25.82 0.16
N VAL A 78 -9.40 25.99 0.72
CA VAL A 78 -8.67 24.94 1.43
C VAL A 78 -8.45 25.35 2.88
N SER A 79 -8.87 24.50 3.81
CA SER A 79 -8.58 24.63 5.25
C SER A 79 -7.39 23.75 5.62
N HIS A 80 -6.59 24.21 6.57
CA HIS A 80 -5.36 23.54 6.97
C HIS A 80 -5.38 23.24 8.48
N ALA A 81 -4.65 22.22 8.89
CA ALA A 81 -4.22 22.05 10.26
C ALA A 81 -2.69 21.99 10.34
N VAL A 82 -2.17 22.39 11.49
CA VAL A 82 -0.77 22.25 11.86
C VAL A 82 -0.72 21.55 13.21
N GLU A 83 -0.10 20.38 13.25
CA GLU A 83 0.17 19.64 14.48
C GLU A 83 1.60 19.95 14.93
N LEU A 84 1.77 20.22 16.23
CA LEU A 84 3.08 20.48 16.83
C LEU A 84 3.51 19.29 17.69
N TYR A 85 4.73 18.80 17.45
CA TYR A 85 5.35 17.71 18.20
C TYR A 85 6.66 18.17 18.82
N LYS A 86 7.03 17.64 19.99
CA LYS A 86 8.40 17.78 20.50
C LYS A 86 9.32 16.91 19.65
N TRP A 87 10.44 17.45 19.19
CA TRP A 87 11.39 16.65 18.42
C TRP A 87 11.99 15.53 19.27
N ASP A 88 11.97 14.30 18.74
CA ASP A 88 12.48 13.09 19.40
C ASP A 88 13.46 12.33 18.49
N GLY A 89 14.52 13.04 18.05
CA GLY A 89 15.68 12.48 17.35
C GLY A 89 15.49 12.20 15.86
N ASP A 90 14.33 11.71 15.44
CA ASP A 90 14.00 11.48 14.04
C ASP A 90 12.53 11.77 13.71
N TYR A 91 12.21 11.90 12.42
CA TYR A 91 10.85 12.22 11.97
C TYR A 91 9.83 11.18 12.42
N ALA A 92 10.14 9.89 12.29
CA ALA A 92 9.18 8.81 12.53
C ALA A 92 8.85 8.65 14.01
N THR A 93 9.88 8.66 14.86
CA THR A 93 9.73 8.62 16.32
C THR A 93 8.98 9.86 16.81
N THR A 94 9.28 11.03 16.24
CA THR A 94 8.59 12.28 16.60
C THR A 94 7.09 12.24 16.31
N ILE A 95 6.66 11.74 15.13
CA ILE A 95 5.23 11.71 14.77
C ILE A 95 4.44 10.54 15.39
N ASP A 96 5.12 9.54 15.94
CA ASP A 96 4.50 8.50 16.77
C ASP A 96 4.26 9.00 18.22
N GLY A 97 4.85 10.14 18.59
CA GLY A 97 4.70 10.79 19.88
C GLY A 97 3.36 11.54 20.05
N GLU A 98 3.21 12.16 21.21
CA GLU A 98 2.04 12.96 21.55
C GLU A 98 2.03 14.30 20.79
N VAL A 99 0.88 14.65 20.22
CA VAL A 99 0.63 15.98 19.67
C VAL A 99 0.53 16.96 20.84
N LEU A 100 1.44 17.93 20.92
CA LEU A 100 1.45 18.92 21.99
C LEU A 100 0.32 19.95 21.83
N ALA A 101 0.07 20.35 20.60
CA ALA A 101 -0.92 21.37 20.26
C ALA A 101 -1.28 21.32 18.77
N THR A 102 -2.47 21.82 18.44
CA THR A 102 -2.96 21.91 17.06
C THR A 102 -3.34 23.35 16.72
N ALA A 103 -3.03 23.79 15.51
CA ALA A 103 -3.55 25.03 14.96
C ALA A 103 -4.45 24.74 13.77
N ASN A 104 -5.70 25.24 13.81
CA ASN A 104 -6.64 25.13 12.70
C ASN A 104 -6.67 26.44 11.92
N ILE A 105 -6.43 26.36 10.62
CA ILE A 105 -6.41 27.49 9.70
C ILE A 105 -7.66 27.39 8.82
N PRO A 106 -8.69 28.22 9.05
CA PRO A 106 -9.91 28.21 8.25
C PRO A 106 -9.62 28.62 6.80
N ALA A 107 -10.55 28.31 5.89
CA ALA A 107 -10.43 28.54 4.45
C ALA A 107 -9.82 29.92 4.11
N THR A 108 -8.70 29.90 3.39
CA THR A 108 -7.87 31.10 3.16
C THR A 108 -8.12 31.69 1.78
N PRO A 109 -8.40 33.01 1.66
CA PRO A 109 -8.45 33.67 0.37
C PRO A 109 -7.04 33.84 -0.22
N ASN A 110 -6.82 33.25 -1.39
CA ASN A 110 -5.79 33.49 -2.41
C ASN A 110 -4.36 33.91 -1.94
N ASP A 111 -3.40 33.00 -2.09
CA ASP A 111 -1.93 33.22 -2.14
C ASP A 111 -1.35 34.19 -1.10
N SER A 112 -1.86 34.12 0.13
CA SER A 112 -1.57 35.06 1.21
C SER A 112 -0.88 34.37 2.39
N PHE A 113 -0.16 35.17 3.18
CA PHE A 113 0.34 34.76 4.48
C PHE A 113 -0.80 34.65 5.47
N VAL A 114 -0.91 33.51 6.14
CA VAL A 114 -1.98 33.24 7.10
C VAL A 114 -1.39 32.90 8.45
N ASN A 115 -1.86 33.62 9.47
CA ASN A 115 -1.47 33.39 10.85
C ASN A 115 -2.16 32.13 11.37
N PHE A 116 -1.42 31.37 12.17
CA PHE A 116 -1.93 30.26 12.93
C PHE A 116 -1.43 30.35 14.36
N THR A 117 -2.24 29.87 15.29
CA THR A 117 -1.96 29.87 16.72
C THR A 117 -2.23 28.47 17.24
N PHE A 118 -1.27 27.90 17.94
CA PHE A 118 -1.38 26.58 18.53
C PHE A 118 -2.33 26.64 19.72
N LEU A 119 -3.25 25.69 19.76
CA LEU A 119 -4.19 25.49 20.85
C LEU A 119 -3.95 24.13 21.50
N ASP A 120 -4.04 24.09 22.83
CA ASP A 120 -4.11 22.83 23.58
C ASP A 120 -5.48 22.14 23.40
N ASP A 121 -5.62 20.93 23.94
CA ASP A 121 -6.88 20.16 23.89
C ASP A 121 -8.08 20.89 24.55
N GLY A 122 -7.80 21.85 25.44
CA GLY A 122 -8.78 22.71 26.07
C GLY A 122 -9.19 23.93 25.22
N GLY A 123 -8.55 24.13 24.06
CA GLY A 123 -8.76 25.28 23.18
C GLY A 123 -8.07 26.56 23.66
N ASN A 124 -7.15 26.49 24.63
CA ASN A 124 -6.38 27.64 25.09
C ASN A 124 -5.12 27.81 24.24
N VAL A 125 -4.62 29.05 24.15
CA VAL A 125 -3.35 29.32 23.46
C VAL A 125 -2.23 28.53 24.11
N TYR A 126 -1.62 27.65 23.35
CA TYR A 126 -0.46 26.88 23.75
C TYR A 126 0.81 27.68 23.47
N THR A 127 1.69 27.80 24.47
CA THR A 127 3.02 28.38 24.31
C THR A 127 4.03 27.25 24.33
N ALA A 128 4.69 27.03 23.20
CA ALA A 128 5.80 26.10 23.10
C ALA A 128 7.04 26.76 23.71
N GLU A 129 7.60 26.16 24.76
CA GLU A 129 8.85 26.59 25.38
C GLU A 129 10.03 26.48 24.41
N SER A 130 11.19 27.06 24.74
CA SER A 130 12.40 26.89 23.92
C SER A 130 12.76 25.41 23.70
N GLY A 131 13.15 25.06 22.49
CA GLY A 131 13.73 23.77 22.10
C GLY A 131 13.37 23.35 20.68
N GLU A 132 13.61 22.07 20.38
CA GLU A 132 13.36 21.51 19.05
C GLU A 132 11.94 20.93 18.90
N TYR A 133 11.32 21.21 17.75
CA TYR A 133 9.94 20.83 17.43
C TYR A 133 9.80 20.42 15.97
N LEU A 134 8.79 19.60 15.69
CA LEU A 134 8.32 19.28 14.35
C LEU A 134 6.90 19.82 14.16
N MET A 135 6.71 20.60 13.09
CA MET A 135 5.39 21.07 12.65
C MET A 135 4.95 20.25 11.44
N VAL A 136 3.83 19.53 11.56
CA VAL A 136 3.26 18.72 10.48
C VAL A 136 2.05 19.43 9.91
N PHE A 137 2.06 19.72 8.62
CA PHE A 137 0.96 20.41 7.94
C PHE A 137 0.02 19.39 7.29
N SER A 138 -1.29 19.65 7.35
CA SER A 138 -2.29 18.78 6.72
C SER A 138 -3.47 19.58 6.17
N SER A 139 -4.17 19.00 5.21
CA SER A 139 -5.43 19.52 4.67
C SER A 139 -6.58 19.03 5.53
N THR A 140 -7.46 19.93 5.98
CA THR A 140 -8.64 19.56 6.79
C THR A 140 -9.96 19.68 6.04
N LYS A 141 -9.98 20.44 4.92
CA LYS A 141 -11.14 20.58 4.04
C LYS A 141 -10.70 21.13 2.68
N GLY A 142 -11.22 20.58 1.58
CA GLY A 142 -10.87 20.99 0.21
C GLY A 142 -9.79 20.11 -0.42
N SER A 143 -9.18 20.57 -1.52
CA SER A 143 -8.08 19.89 -2.23
C SER A 143 -6.83 19.65 -1.37
N THR A 144 -5.81 19.05 -1.98
CA THR A 144 -4.40 19.12 -1.57
C THR A 144 -4.01 20.54 -1.13
N SER A 145 -3.56 20.68 0.12
CA SER A 145 -3.00 21.92 0.66
C SER A 145 -1.65 22.23 0.02
N TYR A 146 -1.28 23.50 -0.09
CA TYR A 146 0.01 23.89 -0.63
C TYR A 146 0.69 24.96 0.22
N ILE A 147 1.98 24.78 0.46
CA ILE A 147 2.85 25.81 1.03
C ILE A 147 3.83 26.23 -0.06
N TYR A 148 4.13 27.52 -0.12
CA TYR A 148 5.14 28.01 -1.04
C TYR A 148 6.54 27.61 -0.59
N LYS A 149 7.32 27.03 -1.51
CA LYS A 149 8.75 26.81 -1.29
C LYS A 149 9.56 28.03 -1.75
N ILE A 150 10.67 28.28 -1.07
CA ILE A 150 11.68 29.29 -1.39
C ILE A 150 12.84 28.55 -2.08
N THR A 151 13.18 28.97 -3.28
CA THR A 151 14.14 28.27 -4.17
C THR A 151 15.61 28.56 -3.84
N THR A 152 15.89 29.42 -2.86
CA THR A 152 17.24 29.63 -2.31
C THR A 152 17.29 29.09 -0.88
N PRO A 153 17.93 27.94 -0.64
CA PRO A 153 17.99 27.34 0.70
C PRO A 153 18.76 28.20 1.70
N VAL A 154 18.19 28.43 2.89
CA VAL A 154 18.91 29.00 4.04
C VAL A 154 19.28 27.83 4.96
N LYS A 155 20.50 27.31 4.82
CA LYS A 155 20.88 25.94 5.25
C LYS A 155 21.13 25.70 6.75
N SER A 156 20.53 26.43 7.71
CA SER A 156 20.98 26.26 9.13
C SER A 156 19.93 26.23 10.24
N TYR A 157 18.66 26.56 10.01
CA TYR A 157 17.69 26.74 11.12
C TYR A 157 16.45 25.85 11.06
N HIS A 158 16.32 25.08 9.99
CA HIS A 158 15.20 24.17 9.79
C HIS A 158 15.57 23.01 8.88
N LYS A 159 14.82 21.92 8.99
CA LYS A 159 14.80 20.82 8.02
C LYS A 159 13.36 20.61 7.55
N VAL A 160 13.19 20.41 6.25
CA VAL A 160 11.89 20.11 5.66
C VAL A 160 11.85 18.63 5.32
N PHE A 161 10.79 17.94 5.73
CA PHE A 161 10.60 16.52 5.47
C PHE A 161 9.40 16.32 4.54
N LEU A 162 9.55 15.49 3.50
CA LEU A 162 8.49 14.96 2.66
C LEU A 162 8.21 13.52 3.09
N ALA A 163 7.13 13.28 3.83
CA ALA A 163 6.80 11.95 4.38
C ALA A 163 8.01 11.27 5.07
N GLY A 164 8.84 12.03 5.79
CA GLY A 164 10.04 11.51 6.47
C GLY A 164 11.34 11.58 5.67
N MET A 165 11.31 11.93 4.39
CA MET A 165 12.52 12.25 3.62
C MET A 165 12.92 13.71 3.79
N GLU A 166 14.14 13.98 4.23
CA GLU A 166 14.69 15.34 4.20
C GLU A 166 14.70 15.87 2.76
N GLN A 167 14.23 17.11 2.58
CA GLN A 167 14.17 17.83 1.31
C GLN A 167 15.12 19.03 1.37
N ASP A 168 15.92 19.23 0.32
CA ASP A 168 16.73 20.45 0.17
C ASP A 168 15.84 21.62 -0.32
N VAL A 169 14.86 21.99 0.50
CA VAL A 169 13.93 23.10 0.26
C VAL A 169 13.70 23.90 1.54
N THR A 170 13.26 25.15 1.40
CA THR A 170 12.81 25.99 2.51
C THR A 170 11.35 26.37 2.28
N LEU A 171 10.51 26.33 3.30
CA LEU A 171 9.11 26.74 3.18
C LEU A 171 8.94 28.22 3.57
N SER A 172 7.99 28.90 2.93
CA SER A 172 7.66 30.30 3.21
C SER A 172 6.82 30.40 4.48
N MET A 173 7.50 30.48 5.62
CA MET A 173 6.87 30.55 6.94
C MET A 173 7.62 31.50 7.91
N LYS A 174 7.03 31.72 9.08
CA LYS A 174 7.54 32.49 10.22
C LYS A 174 6.98 31.91 11.51
N LEU A 175 7.68 32.07 12.63
CA LEU A 175 7.14 31.81 13.97
C LEU A 175 6.77 33.13 14.67
N ASN A 176 5.75 33.07 15.52
CA ASN A 176 5.31 34.17 16.37
C ASN A 176 5.91 33.96 17.78
N PHE A 177 7.01 34.65 18.06
CA PHE A 177 7.70 34.56 19.36
C PHE A 177 7.05 35.44 20.41
N THR A 178 7.14 35.00 21.66
CA THR A 178 6.54 35.69 22.82
C THR A 178 7.44 36.77 23.42
N ASP A 179 8.76 36.62 23.25
CA ASP A 179 9.79 37.52 23.79
C ASP A 179 10.72 38.05 22.70
N VAL A 180 11.36 39.19 22.97
CA VAL A 180 12.40 39.78 22.12
C VAL A 180 13.73 39.08 22.40
N SER A 181 14.43 38.69 21.33
CA SER A 181 15.77 38.10 21.42
C SER A 181 16.67 38.62 20.30
N ASP A 182 17.99 38.55 20.53
CA ASP A 182 19.01 38.77 19.50
C ASP A 182 19.12 37.57 18.55
N THR A 183 18.61 36.41 18.96
CA THR A 183 18.59 35.17 18.15
C THR A 183 17.39 34.33 18.53
N TYR A 184 16.59 33.92 17.53
CA TYR A 184 15.37 33.13 17.78
C TYR A 184 15.51 31.66 17.39
N PHE A 185 16.49 31.30 16.57
CA PHE A 185 16.70 29.93 16.10
C PHE A 185 18.10 29.39 16.40
N GLY A 186 18.16 28.12 16.78
CA GLY A 186 19.40 27.35 16.90
C GLY A 186 19.61 26.43 15.69
N GLU A 187 20.76 25.75 15.65
CA GLU A 187 20.95 24.63 14.71
C GLU A 187 19.99 23.49 15.06
N VAL A 188 19.41 22.86 14.05
CA VAL A 188 18.56 21.67 14.23
C VAL A 188 19.42 20.41 14.33
N SER A 189 19.04 19.48 15.20
CA SER A 189 19.75 18.21 15.34
C SER A 189 19.68 17.36 14.06
N GLU A 190 20.74 16.60 13.80
CA GLU A 190 20.79 15.63 12.71
C GLU A 190 19.84 14.46 12.98
N SER A 191 19.28 13.89 11.92
CA SER A 191 18.33 12.79 11.97
C SER A 191 18.67 11.76 10.90
N GLU A 192 18.47 10.47 11.15
CA GLU A 192 18.43 9.50 10.05
C GLU A 192 17.26 9.89 9.13
N SER A 193 17.58 10.34 7.90
CA SER A 193 16.55 10.68 6.92
C SER A 193 15.97 9.38 6.35
N GLY A 194 14.64 9.31 6.30
CA GLY A 194 13.93 8.28 5.58
C GLY A 194 14.14 8.34 4.06
N ILE A 195 13.56 7.39 3.34
CA ILE A 195 13.50 7.38 1.87
C ILE A 195 12.10 7.00 1.39
N ASN A 196 11.62 7.72 0.38
CA ASN A 196 10.45 7.37 -0.41
C ASN A 196 10.93 6.53 -1.56
N TYR A 197 10.46 5.29 -1.59
CA TYR A 197 10.76 4.36 -2.65
C TYR A 197 9.50 4.11 -3.48
N ASP A 198 9.56 4.51 -4.74
CA ASP A 198 8.55 4.18 -5.74
C ASP A 198 8.52 2.67 -5.89
N PHE A 199 7.45 2.07 -5.39
CA PHE A 199 7.34 0.64 -5.24
C PHE A 199 6.90 0.00 -6.56
N TYR A 200 7.25 0.54 -7.72
CA TYR A 200 6.86 0.03 -9.04
C TYR A 200 8.03 0.20 -10.01
N LEU A 201 8.11 -0.65 -11.02
CA LEU A 201 9.09 -0.52 -12.10
C LEU A 201 8.35 -0.38 -13.43
N ALA A 202 8.51 0.76 -14.09
CA ALA A 202 8.12 0.92 -15.48
C ALA A 202 9.33 0.61 -16.37
N SER A 203 9.25 -0.45 -17.17
CA SER A 203 10.29 -0.83 -18.13
C SER A 203 10.54 0.24 -19.21
N ASN A 204 9.52 1.05 -19.50
CA ASN A 204 9.55 2.15 -20.44
C ASN A 204 8.87 3.40 -19.85
N PRO A 205 9.57 4.55 -19.71
CA PRO A 205 9.00 5.77 -19.16
C PRO A 205 7.86 6.37 -20.03
N LYS A 206 7.60 5.82 -21.22
CA LYS A 206 6.45 6.18 -22.07
C LYS A 206 5.22 5.27 -21.92
N ASP A 207 5.31 4.17 -21.18
CA ASP A 207 4.16 3.33 -20.82
C ASP A 207 3.53 3.85 -19.52
N VAL A 208 3.21 5.15 -19.60
CA VAL A 208 2.67 6.02 -18.55
C VAL A 208 1.37 5.41 -18.04
N HIS A 209 1.41 4.89 -16.82
CA HIS A 209 0.31 4.68 -15.88
C HIS A 209 -1.09 4.46 -16.49
N LYS A 210 -1.66 3.26 -16.32
CA LYS A 210 -3.04 2.97 -16.76
C LYS A 210 -4.03 3.19 -15.62
N ALA A 211 -5.12 3.88 -15.92
CA ALA A 211 -6.19 4.09 -14.96
C ALA A 211 -6.85 2.75 -14.67
N TYR A 212 -6.85 2.37 -13.39
CA TYR A 212 -7.47 1.15 -12.91
C TYR A 212 -8.72 1.49 -12.11
N PHE A 213 -9.87 1.03 -12.61
CA PHE A 213 -11.17 1.29 -12.01
C PHE A 213 -11.42 0.27 -10.91
N VAL A 214 -11.52 0.76 -9.69
CA VAL A 214 -11.81 -0.05 -8.50
C VAL A 214 -13.32 -0.11 -8.34
N GLU A 215 -13.95 -1.16 -8.88
CA GLU A 215 -15.40 -1.36 -8.79
C GLU A 215 -15.84 -1.70 -7.36
N ASN A 216 -15.14 -2.66 -6.75
CA ASN A 216 -15.31 -3.12 -5.38
C ASN A 216 -14.02 -2.89 -4.61
N ASN A 217 -12.98 -3.70 -4.88
CA ASN A 217 -11.65 -3.48 -4.32
C ASN A 217 -10.53 -3.92 -5.26
N ALA A 218 -9.37 -3.32 -5.07
CA ALA A 218 -8.11 -3.72 -5.66
C ALA A 218 -7.06 -3.76 -4.54
N ALA A 219 -6.06 -4.63 -4.63
CA ALA A 219 -5.02 -4.65 -3.62
C ALA A 219 -3.63 -4.96 -4.20
N SER A 220 -2.60 -4.51 -3.51
CA SER A 220 -1.21 -4.88 -3.79
C SER A 220 -0.57 -5.47 -2.55
N GLN A 221 -0.09 -6.71 -2.66
CA GLN A 221 0.77 -7.35 -1.66
C GLN A 221 2.22 -6.96 -1.91
N PHE A 222 2.95 -6.63 -0.85
CA PHE A 222 4.34 -6.21 -0.93
C PHE A 222 5.12 -6.54 0.34
N ILE A 223 6.46 -6.56 0.27
CA ILE A 223 7.35 -6.69 1.42
C ILE A 223 8.11 -5.38 1.66
N ALA A 224 7.84 -4.75 2.81
CA ALA A 224 8.63 -3.65 3.34
C ALA A 224 9.89 -4.19 4.05
N THR A 225 11.05 -3.65 3.72
CA THR A 225 12.37 -4.15 4.20
C THR A 225 12.99 -3.30 5.30
N ALA A 226 12.46 -2.10 5.53
CA ALA A 226 12.75 -1.22 6.66
C ALA A 226 11.43 -0.76 7.31
N PRO A 227 11.46 -0.23 8.55
CA PRO A 227 10.28 0.35 9.15
C PRO A 227 9.75 1.52 8.31
N PHE A 228 8.44 1.67 8.21
CA PHE A 228 7.75 2.66 7.37
C PHE A 228 6.50 3.17 8.09
N ASN A 229 6.02 4.37 7.76
CA ASN A 229 4.88 4.99 8.47
C ASN A 229 3.88 5.68 7.53
N SER A 230 4.13 5.63 6.23
CA SER A 230 3.17 6.13 5.26
C SER A 230 3.34 5.51 3.89
N ILE A 231 2.26 5.58 3.12
CA ILE A 231 2.22 5.20 1.71
C ILE A 231 1.66 6.39 0.93
N ILE A 232 2.31 6.76 -0.17
CA ILE A 232 1.85 7.80 -1.09
C ILE A 232 1.25 7.12 -2.31
N ILE A 233 0.03 7.48 -2.67
CA ILE A 233 -0.71 6.87 -3.77
C ILE A 233 -1.28 7.99 -4.63
N ASN A 234 -0.96 7.97 -5.92
CA ASN A 234 -1.55 8.91 -6.86
C ASN A 234 -2.92 8.41 -7.31
N THR A 235 -3.95 9.25 -7.15
CA THR A 235 -5.35 8.86 -7.35
C THR A 235 -6.04 9.79 -8.34
N PRO A 236 -6.32 9.35 -9.58
CA PRO A 236 -6.99 10.19 -10.57
C PRO A 236 -8.35 10.69 -10.11
N THR A 237 -8.63 11.98 -10.31
CA THR A 237 -9.95 12.55 -9.98
C THR A 237 -10.72 13.02 -11.21
N TRP A 238 -10.04 13.20 -12.35
CA TRP A 238 -10.55 13.68 -13.63
C TRP A 238 -11.37 14.96 -13.51
N GLY A 239 -10.77 15.97 -12.90
CA GLY A 239 -11.43 17.24 -12.62
C GLY A 239 -12.53 17.11 -11.57
N GLY A 240 -12.33 16.24 -10.57
CA GLY A 240 -13.23 16.06 -9.44
C GLY A 240 -14.49 15.21 -9.72
N LYS A 241 -14.48 14.38 -10.77
CA LYS A 241 -15.54 13.38 -11.03
C LYS A 241 -15.47 12.21 -10.05
N VAL A 242 -14.27 11.77 -9.70
CA VAL A 242 -14.06 10.85 -8.56
C VAL A 242 -14.07 11.69 -7.29
N LYS A 243 -14.93 11.32 -6.34
CA LYS A 243 -15.18 12.10 -5.12
C LYS A 243 -14.36 11.62 -3.94
N SER A 244 -14.05 10.33 -3.89
CA SER A 244 -13.29 9.78 -2.77
C SER A 244 -12.61 8.45 -3.09
N VAL A 245 -11.70 8.10 -2.19
CA VAL A 245 -11.03 6.80 -2.14
C VAL A 245 -10.89 6.38 -0.68
N ARG A 246 -10.91 5.06 -0.45
CA ARG A 246 -10.57 4.49 0.84
C ARG A 246 -9.41 3.52 0.68
N PHE A 247 -8.43 3.63 1.56
CA PHE A 247 -7.32 2.69 1.70
C PHE A 247 -7.41 1.94 3.04
N ALA A 248 -6.91 0.71 3.04
CA ALA A 248 -6.60 -0.02 4.25
C ALA A 248 -5.25 -0.73 4.07
N LEU A 249 -4.45 -0.72 5.12
CA LEU A 249 -3.21 -1.49 5.19
C LEU A 249 -3.43 -2.66 6.13
N PHE A 250 -3.08 -3.86 5.69
CA PHE A 250 -3.08 -5.07 6.51
C PHE A 250 -1.68 -5.63 6.58
N LYS A 251 -1.31 -6.22 7.72
CA LYS A 251 -0.17 -7.13 7.78
C LYS A 251 -0.57 -8.42 7.07
N TRP A 252 0.25 -8.87 6.12
CA TRP A 252 -0.04 -10.09 5.37
C TRP A 252 -0.08 -11.28 6.33
N ASP A 253 -1.13 -12.10 6.19
CA ASP A 253 -1.27 -13.37 6.88
C ASP A 253 -0.84 -14.51 5.93
N VAL A 254 -1.65 -15.54 5.74
CA VAL A 254 -1.29 -16.69 4.90
C VAL A 254 -1.85 -16.61 3.48
N ASP A 255 -2.93 -15.87 3.29
CA ASP A 255 -3.58 -15.65 2.00
C ASP A 255 -4.35 -14.31 2.02
N TYR A 256 -4.88 -13.90 0.86
CA TYR A 256 -5.64 -12.64 0.75
C TYR A 256 -6.84 -12.62 1.70
N LYS A 257 -7.62 -13.70 1.73
CA LYS A 257 -8.90 -13.76 2.43
C LYS A 257 -8.73 -13.67 3.95
N THR A 258 -7.76 -14.40 4.50
CA THR A 258 -7.38 -14.37 5.91
C THR A 258 -6.86 -12.99 6.28
N THR A 259 -5.98 -12.42 5.45
CA THR A 259 -5.44 -11.06 5.61
C THR A 259 -6.56 -10.01 5.74
N VAL A 260 -7.50 -9.95 4.80
CA VAL A 260 -8.59 -8.95 4.83
C VAL A 260 -9.70 -9.26 5.84
N SER A 261 -9.73 -10.48 6.41
CA SER A 261 -10.64 -10.84 7.52
C SER A 261 -10.10 -10.45 8.90
N GLY A 262 -8.82 -10.07 8.96
CA GLY A 262 -8.19 -9.52 10.14
C GLY A 262 -8.53 -8.04 10.33
N GLU A 263 -8.05 -7.47 11.42
CA GLU A 263 -8.12 -6.02 11.64
C GLU A 263 -7.06 -5.32 10.78
N PRO A 264 -7.41 -4.23 10.07
CA PRO A 264 -6.43 -3.43 9.36
C PRO A 264 -5.48 -2.77 10.36
N VAL A 265 -4.20 -2.69 9.98
CA VAL A 265 -3.18 -1.88 10.66
C VAL A 265 -3.60 -0.42 10.68
N ALA A 266 -4.11 0.06 9.55
CA ALA A 266 -4.62 1.40 9.41
C ALA A 266 -5.68 1.45 8.32
N THR A 267 -6.55 2.45 8.42
CA THR A 267 -7.50 2.80 7.35
C THR A 267 -7.44 4.28 7.10
N TYR A 268 -7.64 4.68 5.86
CA TYR A 268 -7.68 6.08 5.48
C TYR A 268 -8.79 6.32 4.46
N TYR A 269 -9.53 7.40 4.65
CA TYR A 269 -10.63 7.78 3.80
C TYR A 269 -10.40 9.23 3.37
N ASN A 270 -10.29 9.45 2.06
CA ASN A 270 -10.09 10.77 1.50
C ASN A 270 -11.28 11.20 0.68
N HIS A 271 -11.84 12.36 0.98
CA HIS A 271 -12.86 13.00 0.17
C HIS A 271 -12.22 14.19 -0.57
N PHE A 272 -12.11 14.10 -1.89
CA PHE A 272 -11.33 15.01 -2.71
C PHE A 272 -11.91 16.42 -2.81
N GLY A 273 -13.18 16.65 -2.44
CA GLY A 273 -13.74 18.01 -2.24
C GLY A 273 -13.64 18.97 -3.43
N GLY A 274 -13.44 18.47 -4.65
CA GLY A 274 -13.16 19.28 -5.85
C GLY A 274 -11.67 19.51 -6.15
N ALA A 275 -10.79 18.63 -5.68
CA ALA A 275 -9.33 18.70 -5.85
C ALA A 275 -8.88 18.87 -7.31
N SER A 276 -7.64 19.36 -7.47
CA SER A 276 -6.88 19.23 -8.71
C SER A 276 -6.85 17.77 -9.17
N ASP A 277 -6.71 17.54 -10.48
CA ASP A 277 -6.55 16.18 -11.00
C ASP A 277 -5.25 15.54 -10.47
N ASP A 278 -5.25 14.21 -10.39
CA ASP A 278 -4.11 13.37 -9.96
C ASP A 278 -3.43 13.79 -8.64
N PRO A 279 -4.17 14.00 -7.52
CA PRO A 279 -3.55 14.28 -6.22
C PRO A 279 -2.73 13.09 -5.72
N ASP A 280 -1.52 13.39 -5.23
CA ASP A 280 -0.78 12.49 -4.36
C ASP A 280 -1.46 12.43 -3.00
N THR A 281 -2.03 11.28 -2.69
CA THR A 281 -2.71 11.01 -1.42
C THR A 281 -1.72 10.37 -0.46
N LEU A 282 -1.42 11.08 0.65
CA LEU A 282 -0.61 10.54 1.74
C LEU A 282 -1.49 9.75 2.71
N PHE A 283 -1.31 8.43 2.74
CA PHE A 283 -1.87 7.56 3.75
C PHE A 283 -0.86 7.42 4.91
N LYS A 284 -1.04 8.22 5.97
CA LYS A 284 -0.21 8.20 7.20
C LYS A 284 -0.78 7.24 8.24
N PHE A 285 0.10 6.55 8.97
CA PHE A 285 -0.22 5.65 10.09
C PHE A 285 0.97 5.54 11.06
N SER A 286 0.75 4.95 12.24
CA SER A 286 1.84 4.68 13.20
C SER A 286 2.90 3.77 12.60
N LYS A 287 4.18 3.97 12.96
CA LYS A 287 5.30 3.18 12.42
C LYS A 287 5.02 1.67 12.42
N GLN A 288 5.28 1.06 11.27
CA GLN A 288 5.21 -0.37 11.04
C GLN A 288 6.62 -0.92 10.83
N GLU A 289 6.86 -2.12 11.37
CA GLU A 289 8.12 -2.84 11.23
C GLU A 289 8.27 -3.47 9.82
N PRO A 290 9.50 -3.85 9.40
CA PRO A 290 9.69 -4.65 8.18
C PRO A 290 8.80 -5.90 8.18
N GLY A 291 8.26 -6.26 7.02
CA GLY A 291 7.35 -7.38 6.90
C GLY A 291 6.57 -7.37 5.59
N GLU A 292 5.71 -8.36 5.43
CA GLU A 292 4.80 -8.47 4.30
C GLU A 292 3.45 -7.85 4.63
N TYR A 293 2.89 -7.11 3.67
CA TYR A 293 1.70 -6.28 3.85
C TYR A 293 0.79 -6.38 2.62
N LEU A 294 -0.48 -6.03 2.82
CA LEU A 294 -1.48 -5.87 1.77
C LEU A 294 -2.07 -4.46 1.85
N LEU A 295 -1.82 -3.66 0.82
CA LEU A 295 -2.50 -2.38 0.61
C LEU A 295 -3.77 -2.64 -0.17
N VAL A 296 -4.93 -2.38 0.43
CA VAL A 296 -6.25 -2.51 -0.22
C VAL A 296 -6.82 -1.14 -0.52
N VAL A 297 -7.28 -0.96 -1.75
CA VAL A 297 -8.03 0.19 -2.25
C VAL A 297 -9.48 -0.24 -2.39
N TYR A 298 -10.40 0.53 -1.80
CA TYR A 298 -11.83 0.31 -1.91
C TYR A 298 -12.48 1.42 -2.72
N ASN A 299 -13.50 1.04 -3.49
CA ASN A 299 -14.49 2.00 -3.93
C ASN A 299 -15.28 2.56 -2.74
N THR A 300 -15.87 3.72 -2.93
CA THR A 300 -16.67 4.42 -1.92
C THR A 300 -18.01 4.84 -2.51
N GLU A 301 -19.06 4.84 -1.68
CA GLU A 301 -20.43 5.18 -2.08
C GLU A 301 -20.60 6.62 -2.60
N ASP A 302 -19.70 7.54 -2.22
CA ASP A 302 -19.67 8.92 -2.69
C ASP A 302 -19.37 9.05 -4.20
N ASN A 303 -18.82 8.01 -4.84
CA ASN A 303 -18.53 8.02 -6.27
C ASN A 303 -19.81 7.76 -7.07
N THR A 304 -20.67 8.77 -7.18
CA THR A 304 -22.00 8.65 -7.81
C THR A 304 -22.06 9.15 -9.26
N ASP A 305 -20.94 9.59 -9.84
CA ASP A 305 -20.91 10.11 -11.22
C ASP A 305 -21.22 8.98 -12.22
N SER A 306 -22.14 9.22 -13.15
CA SER A 306 -22.59 8.19 -14.10
C SER A 306 -21.52 7.77 -15.11
N GLU A 307 -20.54 8.63 -15.38
CA GLU A 307 -19.42 8.30 -16.27
C GLU A 307 -18.26 7.68 -15.47
N ARG A 308 -18.06 8.12 -14.21
CA ARG A 308 -16.95 7.70 -13.35
C ARG A 308 -17.41 7.27 -11.94
N PRO A 309 -18.13 6.13 -11.80
CA PRO A 309 -18.74 5.71 -10.53
C PRO A 309 -17.77 4.96 -9.58
N TYR A 310 -16.46 5.00 -9.85
CA TYR A 310 -15.48 4.15 -9.20
C TYR A 310 -14.28 4.97 -8.70
N SER A 311 -13.69 4.56 -7.58
CA SER A 311 -12.36 4.99 -7.18
C SER A 311 -11.33 4.53 -8.20
N ILE A 312 -10.24 5.28 -8.34
CA ILE A 312 -9.27 5.06 -9.41
C ILE A 312 -7.88 5.19 -8.84
N VAL A 313 -7.01 4.27 -9.28
CA VAL A 313 -5.57 4.28 -9.01
C VAL A 313 -4.82 4.05 -10.30
N TRP A 314 -3.56 4.45 -10.31
CA TRP A 314 -2.66 4.15 -11.41
C TRP A 314 -2.01 2.78 -11.24
N ILE A 315 -1.91 2.04 -12.35
CA ILE A 315 -1.17 0.78 -12.42
C ILE A 315 -0.15 0.82 -13.56
N ILE A 316 0.81 -0.09 -13.52
CA ILE A 316 1.61 -0.50 -14.67
C ILE A 316 1.06 -1.86 -15.15
N ASN A 317 0.92 -2.04 -16.48
CA ASN A 317 0.49 -3.32 -17.08
C ASN A 317 1.68 -4.31 -17.20
N GLU A 318 2.46 -4.41 -16.15
CA GLU A 318 3.58 -5.36 -16.04
C GLU A 318 3.63 -5.89 -14.61
N ASN A 319 4.04 -7.16 -14.47
CA ASN A 319 4.37 -7.71 -13.16
C ASN A 319 5.62 -7.02 -12.61
N PHE A 320 5.59 -6.66 -11.34
CA PHE A 320 6.78 -6.27 -10.60
C PHE A 320 7.04 -7.33 -9.54
N GLU A 321 8.25 -7.89 -9.47
CA GLU A 321 8.55 -9.02 -8.57
C GLU A 321 8.34 -8.71 -7.08
N GLY A 322 8.43 -7.43 -6.69
CA GLY A 322 8.13 -6.97 -5.34
C GLY A 322 6.63 -6.85 -5.04
N GLN A 323 5.75 -7.00 -6.03
CA GLN A 323 4.30 -6.84 -5.90
C GLN A 323 3.48 -8.02 -6.43
N ARG A 324 2.32 -8.26 -5.80
CA ARG A 324 1.25 -9.06 -6.40
C ARG A 324 -0.06 -8.28 -6.34
N MET A 325 -0.63 -8.03 -7.50
CA MET A 325 -1.91 -7.32 -7.63
C MET A 325 -3.09 -8.28 -7.45
N TYR A 326 -4.16 -7.79 -6.83
CA TYR A 326 -5.43 -8.47 -6.67
C TYR A 326 -6.59 -7.59 -7.15
N LYS A 327 -7.58 -8.19 -7.81
CA LYS A 327 -8.90 -7.61 -8.09
C LYS A 327 -9.96 -8.45 -7.39
N ASP A 328 -10.74 -7.82 -6.51
CA ASP A 328 -11.84 -8.49 -5.80
C ASP A 328 -11.40 -9.81 -5.12
N GLY A 329 -10.19 -9.79 -4.53
CA GLY A 329 -9.57 -10.92 -3.84
C GLY A 329 -8.87 -11.96 -4.72
N LYS A 330 -8.88 -11.81 -6.05
CA LYS A 330 -8.20 -12.72 -6.98
C LYS A 330 -6.95 -12.10 -7.56
N VAL A 331 -5.91 -12.91 -7.77
CA VAL A 331 -4.67 -12.45 -8.42
C VAL A 331 -5.00 -11.85 -9.79
N ASP A 332 -4.61 -10.59 -9.99
CA ASP A 332 -4.76 -9.86 -11.25
C ASP A 332 -3.39 -9.72 -11.92
N ALA A 333 -2.94 -10.83 -12.52
CA ALA A 333 -1.61 -10.94 -13.09
C ALA A 333 -1.34 -9.95 -14.24
N GLY A 334 -0.05 -9.71 -14.48
CA GLY A 334 0.45 -8.79 -15.50
C GLY A 334 0.27 -7.33 -15.12
N LYS A 335 0.12 -7.02 -13.83
CA LYS A 335 -0.12 -5.66 -13.33
C LYS A 335 0.61 -5.41 -12.00
N SER A 336 0.94 -4.16 -11.74
CA SER A 336 1.46 -3.68 -10.47
C SER A 336 0.84 -2.31 -10.14
N LEU A 337 0.58 -2.07 -8.85
CA LEU A 337 0.01 -0.81 -8.38
C LEU A 337 1.11 0.25 -8.30
N GLN A 338 0.79 1.47 -8.74
CA GLN A 338 1.69 2.60 -8.55
C GLN A 338 1.47 3.21 -7.16
N PHE A 339 2.43 3.00 -6.27
CA PHE A 339 2.49 3.66 -4.98
C PHE A 339 3.95 3.80 -4.53
N THR A 340 4.17 4.63 -3.53
CA THR A 340 5.47 4.90 -2.94
C THR A 340 5.43 4.57 -1.46
N ILE A 341 6.40 3.82 -0.95
CA ILE A 341 6.55 3.55 0.48
C ILE A 341 7.49 4.60 1.07
N ALA A 342 7.08 5.22 2.17
CA ALA A 342 7.92 6.11 2.94
C ALA A 342 8.60 5.34 4.08
N TYR A 343 9.82 4.85 3.82
CA TYR A 343 10.65 4.23 4.85
C TYR A 343 11.19 5.29 5.81
N THR A 344 11.17 4.96 7.09
CA THR A 344 11.68 5.81 8.19
C THR A 344 13.20 5.85 8.28
N ARG A 345 13.88 4.96 7.55
CA ARG A 345 15.34 4.90 7.36
C ARG A 345 15.66 4.30 6.00
N VAL A 346 16.89 4.47 5.52
CA VAL A 346 17.32 3.84 4.27
C VAL A 346 17.41 2.31 4.44
N PRO A 347 16.67 1.50 3.67
CA PRO A 347 16.77 0.06 3.74
C PRO A 347 18.01 -0.47 3.00
N GLU A 348 18.53 -1.63 3.41
CA GLU A 348 19.61 -2.33 2.66
C GLU A 348 19.13 -2.81 1.27
N LYS A 349 17.84 -3.14 1.14
CA LYS A 349 17.17 -3.52 -0.11
C LYS A 349 15.88 -2.71 -0.23
N MET A 350 15.59 -2.12 -1.37
CA MET A 350 14.42 -1.23 -1.51
C MET A 350 13.06 -1.94 -1.42
N TYR A 351 13.01 -3.23 -1.74
CA TYR A 351 11.84 -4.08 -1.63
C TYR A 351 12.23 -5.53 -1.32
N GLY A 352 11.29 -6.32 -0.79
CA GLY A 352 11.47 -7.75 -0.58
C GLY A 352 10.84 -8.60 -1.69
N ALA A 353 11.49 -9.71 -2.01
CA ALA A 353 11.03 -10.76 -2.91
C ALA A 353 11.73 -12.09 -2.56
N PRO A 354 11.14 -13.26 -2.87
CA PRO A 354 9.79 -13.46 -3.42
C PRO A 354 8.69 -13.17 -2.39
N LEU A 355 7.50 -12.80 -2.87
CA LEU A 355 6.30 -12.68 -2.03
C LEU A 355 5.81 -14.06 -1.60
N SER A 356 5.26 -14.16 -0.40
CA SER A 356 4.54 -15.36 0.03
C SER A 356 3.44 -15.67 -0.96
N SER A 357 3.15 -16.94 -1.20
CA SER A 357 2.07 -17.36 -2.11
C SER A 357 0.75 -16.67 -1.75
N SER A 358 -0.08 -16.35 -2.75
CA SER A 358 -1.46 -15.84 -2.58
C SER A 358 -2.36 -16.86 -1.86
N VAL A 359 -1.83 -18.07 -1.67
CA VAL A 359 -2.49 -19.27 -1.23
C VAL A 359 -1.58 -19.98 -0.25
N TYR A 360 -2.09 -20.37 0.90
CA TYR A 360 -1.32 -21.21 1.81
C TYR A 360 -1.07 -22.61 1.22
N ILE A 361 0.20 -22.96 1.04
CA ILE A 361 0.62 -24.31 0.66
C ILE A 361 0.85 -25.11 1.95
N ALA A 362 0.03 -26.14 2.16
CA ALA A 362 0.14 -27.00 3.33
C ALA A 362 1.33 -27.94 3.19
N GLU A 363 2.27 -27.87 4.13
CA GLU A 363 3.38 -28.83 4.20
C GLU A 363 2.88 -30.23 4.59
N GLU A 364 1.73 -30.31 5.25
CA GLU A 364 1.10 -31.55 5.66
C GLU A 364 0.46 -32.32 4.51
N ILE A 365 0.30 -31.72 3.32
CA ILE A 365 -0.20 -32.42 2.14
C ILE A 365 0.99 -32.86 1.28
N VAL A 366 1.37 -34.13 1.40
CA VAL A 366 2.53 -34.71 0.72
C VAL A 366 2.08 -35.49 -0.50
N PHE A 367 2.60 -35.14 -1.67
CA PHE A 367 2.34 -35.91 -2.89
C PHE A 367 3.08 -37.26 -2.86
N ALA A 368 2.31 -38.35 -2.90
CA ALA A 368 2.83 -39.71 -2.80
C ALA A 368 3.09 -40.37 -4.16
N GLY A 369 2.71 -39.70 -5.25
CA GLY A 369 2.96 -40.15 -6.62
C GLY A 369 1.69 -40.37 -7.43
N ASN A 370 1.89 -40.78 -8.69
CA ASN A 370 0.81 -41.08 -9.62
C ASN A 370 0.66 -42.59 -9.80
N GLN A 371 -0.55 -43.04 -10.16
CA GLN A 371 -0.80 -44.42 -10.56
C GLN A 371 -1.78 -44.48 -11.73
N ILE A 372 -1.62 -45.49 -12.59
CA ILE A 372 -2.64 -45.91 -13.55
C ILE A 372 -3.25 -47.23 -13.11
N ARG A 373 -4.36 -47.65 -13.74
CA ARG A 373 -4.92 -48.98 -13.49
C ARG A 373 -3.94 -50.03 -14.02
N LYS A 374 -3.44 -50.87 -13.11
CA LYS A 374 -2.58 -52.03 -13.43
C LYS A 374 -3.38 -53.25 -13.90
N SER A 375 -4.62 -53.39 -13.44
CA SER A 375 -5.54 -54.47 -13.86
C SER A 375 -6.14 -54.22 -15.24
N LYS A 376 -6.89 -55.20 -15.76
CA LYS A 376 -7.68 -55.09 -16.99
C LYS A 376 -8.41 -53.76 -17.16
N LEU A 377 -8.32 -53.19 -18.37
CA LEU A 377 -9.01 -51.95 -18.75
C LEU A 377 -10.52 -52.04 -18.59
N VAL A 378 -11.18 -50.89 -18.40
CA VAL A 378 -12.62 -50.83 -18.15
C VAL A 378 -13.35 -50.45 -19.45
N PRO A 379 -14.41 -51.19 -19.83
CA PRO A 379 -15.30 -50.76 -20.91
C PRO A 379 -15.90 -49.39 -20.64
N PHE A 380 -16.00 -48.54 -21.67
CA PHE A 380 -16.72 -47.29 -21.58
C PHE A 380 -18.18 -47.56 -21.22
N LYS A 381 -18.66 -46.84 -20.20
CA LYS A 381 -20.04 -46.92 -19.72
C LYS A 381 -20.75 -45.61 -20.04
N ASP A 382 -21.85 -45.71 -20.80
CA ASP A 382 -22.76 -44.61 -21.09
C ASP A 382 -24.15 -44.95 -20.55
N GLY A 383 -24.53 -44.32 -19.44
CA GLY A 383 -25.70 -44.73 -18.67
C GLY A 383 -25.59 -46.20 -18.23
N ASP A 384 -26.54 -47.04 -18.64
CA ASP A 384 -26.54 -48.48 -18.36
C ASP A 384 -25.84 -49.34 -19.45
N ASN A 385 -25.38 -48.72 -20.53
CA ASN A 385 -24.76 -49.42 -21.66
C ASN A 385 -23.25 -49.53 -21.50
N TYR A 386 -22.69 -50.71 -21.77
CA TYR A 386 -21.24 -50.95 -21.78
C TYR A 386 -20.76 -51.16 -23.22
N ASN A 387 -19.83 -50.32 -23.67
CA ASN A 387 -19.11 -50.51 -24.91
C ASN A 387 -17.83 -51.32 -24.63
N THR A 388 -17.91 -52.64 -24.82
CA THR A 388 -16.79 -53.56 -24.55
C THR A 388 -15.64 -53.45 -25.54
N SER A 389 -15.81 -52.73 -26.65
CA SER A 389 -14.73 -52.43 -27.60
C SER A 389 -13.99 -51.12 -27.31
N ASP A 390 -14.58 -50.22 -26.52
CA ASP A 390 -13.95 -48.97 -26.07
C ASP A 390 -13.40 -49.17 -24.66
N LEU A 391 -12.16 -49.63 -24.59
CA LEU A 391 -11.46 -49.89 -23.33
C LEU A 391 -10.70 -48.64 -22.88
N ARG A 392 -10.91 -48.24 -21.62
CA ARG A 392 -10.42 -46.97 -21.09
C ARG A 392 -9.59 -47.14 -19.83
N GLN A 393 -8.67 -46.20 -19.66
CA GLN A 393 -7.74 -46.13 -18.56
C GLN A 393 -8.26 -45.17 -17.47
N GLY A 394 -7.66 -45.21 -16.29
CA GLY A 394 -7.82 -44.17 -15.28
C GLY A 394 -6.48 -43.73 -14.73
N LEU A 395 -6.45 -42.48 -14.27
CA LEU A 395 -5.27 -41.84 -13.70
C LEU A 395 -5.58 -41.41 -12.26
N ARG A 396 -4.67 -41.74 -11.36
CA ARG A 396 -4.75 -41.43 -9.93
C ARG A 396 -3.59 -40.54 -9.52
N PHE A 397 -3.90 -39.52 -8.73
CA PHE A 397 -2.94 -38.72 -8.01
C PHE A 397 -3.09 -39.02 -6.52
N CYS A 398 -2.06 -39.58 -5.90
CA CYS A 398 -2.07 -39.99 -4.51
C CYS A 398 -1.40 -38.92 -3.63
N PHE A 399 -2.04 -38.62 -2.51
CA PHE A 399 -1.54 -37.68 -1.52
C PHE A 399 -1.68 -38.28 -0.13
N ASP A 400 -0.67 -38.10 0.69
CA ASP A 400 -0.81 -38.15 2.14
C ASP A 400 -1.34 -36.79 2.60
N ALA A 401 -2.37 -36.77 3.42
CA ALA A 401 -3.03 -35.55 3.85
C ALA A 401 -3.64 -35.73 5.25
N PRO A 402 -3.78 -34.64 6.02
CA PRO A 402 -4.37 -34.68 7.35
C PRO A 402 -5.75 -35.30 7.37
N GLU A 403 -6.06 -36.04 8.45
CA GLU A 403 -7.40 -36.59 8.66
C GLU A 403 -8.41 -35.49 8.98
N VAL A 404 -9.67 -35.67 8.55
CA VAL A 404 -10.76 -34.81 8.99
C VAL A 404 -10.92 -34.91 10.52
N GLY A 405 -10.98 -33.76 11.18
CA GLY A 405 -11.00 -33.64 12.64
C GLY A 405 -9.62 -33.43 13.28
N SER A 406 -8.53 -33.57 12.52
CA SER A 406 -7.19 -33.27 13.01
C SER A 406 -6.94 -31.77 13.13
N ASN A 407 -5.97 -31.39 13.97
CA ASN A 407 -5.50 -30.01 14.10
C ASN A 407 -4.31 -29.78 13.19
N ILE A 408 -4.31 -28.66 12.47
CA ILE A 408 -3.16 -28.18 11.70
C ILE A 408 -2.85 -26.73 12.07
N THR A 409 -1.61 -26.30 11.86
CA THR A 409 -1.19 -24.93 12.15
C THR A 409 -0.98 -24.19 10.83
N ILE A 410 -1.84 -23.22 10.56
CA ILE A 410 -1.71 -22.33 9.40
C ILE A 410 -1.26 -20.97 9.93
N GLY A 411 -0.05 -20.54 9.53
CA GLY A 411 0.59 -19.35 10.10
C GLY A 411 0.82 -19.52 11.60
N ASN A 412 0.27 -18.61 12.41
CA ASN A 412 0.33 -18.68 13.88
C ASN A 412 -0.96 -19.23 14.52
N THR A 413 -1.86 -19.80 13.72
CA THR A 413 -3.21 -20.18 14.16
C THR A 413 -3.45 -21.67 13.96
N VAL A 414 -3.89 -22.35 15.02
CA VAL A 414 -4.34 -23.76 14.96
C VAL A 414 -5.79 -23.82 14.48
N TYR A 415 -6.06 -24.61 13.44
CA TYR A 415 -7.38 -24.88 12.87
C TYR A 415 -7.73 -26.37 12.90
N ILE A 416 -9.03 -26.70 12.84
CA ILE A 416 -9.52 -28.08 12.69
C ILE A 416 -9.82 -28.36 11.21
N VAL A 417 -9.31 -29.47 10.69
CA VAL A 417 -9.62 -29.92 9.33
C VAL A 417 -11.07 -30.40 9.25
N SER A 418 -11.86 -29.79 8.38
CA SER A 418 -13.29 -30.06 8.21
C SER A 418 -13.60 -30.83 6.91
N GLU A 419 -12.75 -30.71 5.90
CA GLU A 419 -12.90 -31.37 4.59
C GLU A 419 -11.53 -31.59 3.96
N VAL A 420 -11.37 -32.69 3.25
CA VAL A 420 -10.20 -32.99 2.42
C VAL A 420 -10.71 -33.35 1.04
N GLY A 421 -10.18 -32.72 -0.02
CA GLY A 421 -10.64 -32.95 -1.38
C GLY A 421 -9.62 -32.54 -2.43
N ALA A 422 -10.00 -32.62 -3.70
CA ALA A 422 -9.14 -32.27 -4.82
C ALA A 422 -9.84 -31.43 -5.87
N LEU A 423 -9.07 -30.58 -6.52
CA LEU A 423 -9.43 -29.83 -7.72
C LEU A 423 -8.74 -30.48 -8.90
N VAL A 424 -9.48 -30.74 -9.96
CA VAL A 424 -9.00 -31.45 -11.17
C VAL A 424 -9.31 -30.61 -12.39
N MET A 425 -8.33 -30.39 -13.27
CA MET A 425 -8.49 -29.65 -14.51
C MET A 425 -7.58 -30.24 -15.60
N LEU A 426 -8.00 -30.20 -16.87
CA LEU A 426 -7.08 -30.46 -17.98
C LEU A 426 -6.13 -29.28 -18.16
N GLU A 427 -4.83 -29.52 -18.35
CA GLU A 427 -3.84 -28.44 -18.47
C GLU A 427 -4.21 -27.40 -19.53
N ARG A 428 -4.71 -27.85 -20.69
CA ARG A 428 -5.17 -26.97 -21.79
C ARG A 428 -6.28 -25.98 -21.42
N ASN A 429 -6.94 -26.16 -20.28
CA ASN A 429 -7.97 -25.25 -19.77
C ASN A 429 -7.42 -24.26 -18.72
N MET A 430 -6.16 -24.40 -18.30
CA MET A 430 -5.52 -23.54 -17.31
C MET A 430 -4.99 -22.30 -18.01
N ALA A 431 -5.73 -21.19 -17.90
CA ALA A 431 -5.29 -19.91 -18.45
C ALA A 431 -4.01 -19.43 -17.74
N GLU A 432 -3.25 -18.57 -18.41
CA GLU A 432 -2.08 -17.92 -17.81
C GLU A 432 -2.48 -17.17 -16.53
N GLY A 433 -1.76 -17.43 -15.43
CA GLY A 433 -2.06 -16.86 -14.12
C GLY A 433 -3.29 -17.45 -13.40
N PHE A 434 -3.96 -18.47 -13.95
CA PHE A 434 -5.07 -19.14 -13.28
C PHE A 434 -4.58 -20.01 -12.12
N GLU A 435 -5.12 -19.77 -10.92
CA GLU A 435 -4.84 -20.58 -9.74
C GLU A 435 -5.98 -21.58 -9.47
N MET A 436 -5.61 -22.86 -9.34
CA MET A 436 -6.55 -23.92 -8.96
C MET A 436 -6.94 -23.75 -7.49
N LEU A 437 -8.04 -23.03 -7.24
CA LEU A 437 -8.58 -22.72 -5.91
C LEU A 437 -10.07 -23.03 -5.83
N VAL A 438 -10.57 -23.35 -4.64
CA VAL A 438 -11.99 -23.67 -4.41
C VAL A 438 -12.88 -22.48 -4.80
N GLU A 439 -12.44 -21.25 -4.53
CA GLU A 439 -13.12 -20.00 -4.91
C GLU A 439 -13.16 -19.75 -6.43
N ASN A 440 -12.30 -20.42 -7.19
CA ASN A 440 -12.25 -20.32 -8.65
C ASN A 440 -13.09 -21.39 -9.36
N LEU A 441 -13.95 -22.12 -8.62
CA LEU A 441 -14.92 -23.09 -9.16
C LEU A 441 -16.12 -22.46 -9.91
N ALA A 442 -16.10 -21.17 -10.22
CA ALA A 442 -17.22 -20.46 -10.84
C ALA A 442 -17.71 -21.14 -12.15
N SER A 443 -19.00 -20.99 -12.46
CA SER A 443 -19.61 -21.60 -13.65
C SER A 443 -18.89 -21.12 -14.92
N GLY A 444 -18.12 -22.00 -15.56
CA GLY A 444 -17.33 -21.69 -16.75
C GLY A 444 -15.88 -22.13 -16.64
N ALA A 445 -15.31 -22.21 -15.43
CA ALA A 445 -14.04 -22.88 -15.22
C ALA A 445 -14.25 -24.39 -15.46
N LYS A 446 -13.51 -24.99 -16.40
CA LYS A 446 -13.53 -26.45 -16.66
C LYS A 446 -12.75 -27.22 -15.57
N MET A 447 -12.89 -26.77 -14.32
CA MET A 447 -12.32 -27.34 -13.11
C MET A 447 -13.40 -28.15 -12.40
N VAL A 448 -13.05 -29.33 -11.92
CA VAL A 448 -13.96 -30.22 -11.19
C VAL A 448 -13.48 -30.33 -9.76
N LYS A 449 -14.39 -30.16 -8.82
CA LYS A 449 -14.17 -30.44 -7.39
C LYS A 449 -14.50 -31.91 -7.12
N GLN A 450 -13.57 -32.65 -6.55
CA GLN A 450 -13.78 -33.98 -5.97
C GLN A 450 -13.73 -33.87 -4.44
N SER A 451 -14.90 -33.74 -3.80
CA SER A 451 -15.01 -33.68 -2.33
C SER A 451 -14.91 -35.06 -1.66
N GLU A 452 -15.14 -36.13 -2.43
CA GLU A 452 -14.97 -37.52 -1.99
C GLU A 452 -13.75 -38.10 -2.69
N LEU A 453 -12.70 -38.34 -1.91
CA LEU A 453 -11.46 -38.92 -2.41
C LEU A 453 -11.51 -40.44 -2.30
N VAL A 454 -10.88 -41.11 -3.26
CA VAL A 454 -10.82 -42.57 -3.27
C VAL A 454 -9.62 -42.99 -2.43
N PRO A 455 -9.78 -43.75 -1.33
CA PRO A 455 -8.63 -44.26 -0.59
C PRO A 455 -7.85 -45.25 -1.44
N TRP A 456 -6.53 -45.20 -1.33
CA TRP A 456 -5.63 -46.13 -2.00
C TRP A 456 -4.62 -46.69 -1.03
N GLU A 457 -4.59 -48.02 -0.90
CA GLU A 457 -3.60 -48.70 -0.08
C GLU A 457 -2.42 -49.13 -0.96
N ASP A 458 -1.20 -48.73 -0.59
CA ASP A 458 0.03 -49.23 -1.18
C ASP A 458 1.07 -49.47 -0.09
N ASN A 459 1.58 -50.71 -0.04
CA ASN A 459 2.53 -51.20 0.98
C ASN A 459 2.11 -50.90 2.43
N GLY A 460 0.80 -50.96 2.73
CA GLY A 460 0.25 -50.73 4.07
C GLY A 460 0.01 -49.25 4.43
N ASN A 461 0.34 -48.31 3.54
CA ASN A 461 -0.02 -46.90 3.68
C ASN A 461 -1.32 -46.61 2.93
N ILE A 462 -2.23 -45.84 3.55
CA ILE A 462 -3.48 -45.39 2.92
C ILE A 462 -3.32 -43.94 2.48
N TYR A 463 -3.48 -43.71 1.18
CA TYR A 463 -3.41 -42.38 0.58
C TYR A 463 -4.80 -41.89 0.19
N ASN A 464 -4.99 -40.58 0.29
CA ASN A 464 -6.11 -39.90 -0.32
C ASN A 464 -5.84 -39.72 -1.81
N SER A 465 -6.78 -40.10 -2.68
CA SER A 465 -6.54 -40.00 -4.11
C SER A 465 -7.63 -39.30 -4.90
N ALA A 466 -7.20 -38.36 -5.74
CA ALA A 466 -8.00 -37.81 -6.81
C ALA A 466 -7.92 -38.78 -7.98
N TYR A 467 -9.06 -39.20 -8.51
CA TYR A 467 -9.10 -40.19 -9.58
C TYR A 467 -9.90 -39.71 -10.77
N VAL A 468 -9.30 -39.81 -11.96
CA VAL A 468 -9.93 -39.51 -13.24
C VAL A 468 -10.24 -40.83 -13.94
N TYR A 469 -11.52 -41.17 -14.03
CA TYR A 469 -12.02 -42.38 -14.68
C TYR A 469 -12.23 -42.18 -16.20
N ASN A 470 -12.27 -43.30 -16.94
CA ASN A 470 -12.73 -43.37 -18.33
C ASN A 470 -11.93 -42.50 -19.33
N ILE A 471 -10.60 -42.45 -19.18
CA ILE A 471 -9.70 -41.76 -20.11
C ILE A 471 -9.58 -42.59 -21.40
N PRO A 472 -10.05 -42.08 -22.56
CA PRO A 472 -9.95 -42.79 -23.83
C PRO A 472 -8.52 -42.72 -24.37
N GLU A 473 -8.18 -43.63 -25.29
CA GLU A 473 -6.84 -43.70 -25.89
C GLU A 473 -6.41 -42.39 -26.57
N ALA A 474 -7.33 -41.71 -27.23
CA ALA A 474 -7.07 -40.43 -27.89
C ALA A 474 -6.64 -39.30 -26.93
N GLU A 475 -6.82 -39.46 -25.62
CA GLU A 475 -6.48 -38.48 -24.59
C GLU A 475 -5.36 -39.00 -23.66
N LYS A 476 -4.64 -40.06 -24.03
CA LYS A 476 -3.61 -40.67 -23.17
C LYS A 476 -2.44 -39.74 -22.84
N ASP A 477 -2.13 -38.83 -23.77
CA ASP A 477 -1.09 -37.80 -23.62
C ASP A 477 -1.63 -36.49 -23.01
N THR A 478 -2.93 -36.39 -22.77
CA THR A 478 -3.51 -35.17 -22.19
C THR A 478 -3.08 -35.04 -20.73
N ALA A 479 -2.32 -33.99 -20.45
CA ALA A 479 -1.94 -33.65 -19.09
C ALA A 479 -3.16 -33.20 -18.27
N ILE A 480 -3.26 -33.79 -17.08
CA ILE A 480 -4.24 -33.48 -16.05
C ILE A 480 -3.50 -32.80 -14.91
N CYS A 481 -4.00 -31.63 -14.51
CA CYS A 481 -3.56 -30.90 -13.33
C CYS A 481 -4.47 -31.26 -12.16
N VAL A 482 -3.87 -31.61 -11.03
CA VAL A 482 -4.56 -31.88 -9.77
C VAL A 482 -3.95 -31.05 -8.66
N ARG A 483 -4.81 -30.45 -7.84
CA ARG A 483 -4.42 -29.79 -6.61
C ARG A 483 -5.28 -30.29 -5.47
N MET A 484 -4.67 -30.81 -4.43
CA MET A 484 -5.40 -31.18 -3.23
C MET A 484 -5.68 -29.94 -2.40
N TYR A 485 -6.82 -29.91 -1.70
CA TYR A 485 -7.14 -28.89 -0.72
C TYR A 485 -7.62 -29.54 0.58
N ILE A 486 -7.38 -28.84 1.68
CA ILE A 486 -8.00 -29.09 2.97
C ILE A 486 -8.74 -27.83 3.41
N LYS A 487 -10.00 -28.00 3.81
CA LYS A 487 -10.83 -26.91 4.35
C LYS A 487 -10.70 -26.94 5.85
N CYS A 488 -10.29 -25.84 6.43
CA CYS A 488 -10.02 -25.72 7.86
C CYS A 488 -10.96 -24.71 8.50
N GLU A 489 -11.48 -25.04 9.68
CA GLU A 489 -12.45 -24.22 10.39
C GLU A 489 -11.95 -23.88 11.80
N LYS A 490 -12.17 -22.63 12.21
CA LYS A 490 -11.95 -22.15 13.57
C LYS A 490 -12.92 -21.01 13.87
N GLU A 491 -13.75 -21.15 14.92
CA GLU A 491 -14.62 -20.08 15.41
C GLU A 491 -15.46 -19.41 14.31
N GLY A 492 -15.98 -20.21 13.36
CA GLY A 492 -16.77 -19.71 12.23
C GLY A 492 -15.96 -19.12 11.07
N LYS A 493 -14.63 -19.04 11.17
CA LYS A 493 -13.72 -18.71 10.06
C LYS A 493 -13.35 -19.96 9.27
N THR A 494 -13.40 -19.85 7.94
CA THR A 494 -13.04 -20.92 7.00
C THR A 494 -11.83 -20.52 6.17
N VAL A 495 -10.77 -21.31 6.26
CA VAL A 495 -9.52 -21.19 5.49
C VAL A 495 -9.35 -22.42 4.61
N TYR A 496 -8.74 -22.23 3.44
CA TYR A 496 -8.36 -23.34 2.58
C TYR A 496 -6.84 -23.40 2.48
N ALA A 497 -6.29 -24.57 2.70
CA ALA A 497 -4.89 -24.88 2.53
C ALA A 497 -4.73 -25.88 1.39
N TYR A 498 -3.67 -25.78 0.61
CA TYR A 498 -3.57 -26.51 -0.65
C TYR A 498 -2.23 -27.22 -0.82
N SER A 499 -2.20 -28.29 -1.60
CA SER A 499 -0.93 -28.81 -2.12
C SER A 499 -0.39 -27.90 -3.23
N GLU A 500 0.84 -28.15 -3.65
CA GLU A 500 1.26 -27.75 -5.01
C GLU A 500 0.37 -28.39 -6.08
N VAL A 501 0.29 -27.77 -7.25
CA VAL A 501 -0.35 -28.37 -8.42
C VAL A 501 0.57 -29.49 -8.95
N LYS A 502 0.03 -30.70 -9.05
CA LYS A 502 0.70 -31.84 -9.70
C LYS A 502 0.11 -32.07 -11.07
N LYS A 503 0.97 -32.49 -12.00
CA LYS A 503 0.64 -32.64 -13.42
C LYS A 503 1.13 -33.99 -13.88
N ALA A 504 0.27 -34.75 -14.54
CA ALA A 504 0.63 -35.98 -15.23
C ALA A 504 -0.38 -36.32 -16.33
N SER A 505 0.07 -37.03 -17.35
CA SER A 505 -0.78 -37.75 -18.30
C SER A 505 -0.76 -39.26 -18.01
N VAL A 506 -1.65 -40.02 -18.66
CA VAL A 506 -1.64 -41.48 -18.58
C VAL A 506 -0.36 -42.05 -19.18
N THR A 507 0.13 -41.43 -20.26
CA THR A 507 1.40 -41.80 -20.90
C THR A 507 2.59 -41.58 -19.98
N ASP A 508 2.68 -40.44 -19.29
CA ASP A 508 3.81 -40.15 -18.39
C ASP A 508 3.97 -41.24 -17.33
N VAL A 509 2.88 -41.61 -16.67
CA VAL A 509 2.88 -42.62 -15.60
C VAL A 509 3.15 -44.03 -16.14
N TYR A 510 2.64 -44.36 -17.32
CA TYR A 510 3.00 -45.63 -17.97
C TYR A 510 4.50 -45.71 -18.27
N GLN A 511 5.07 -44.64 -18.82
CA GLN A 511 6.50 -44.59 -19.12
C GLN A 511 7.35 -44.66 -17.85
N GLU A 512 6.93 -44.03 -16.75
CA GLU A 512 7.59 -44.20 -15.44
C GLU A 512 7.65 -45.68 -15.02
N ILE A 513 6.54 -46.42 -15.15
CA ILE A 513 6.46 -47.85 -14.81
C ILE A 513 7.39 -48.69 -15.71
N VAL A 514 7.37 -48.44 -17.02
CA VAL A 514 8.21 -49.17 -17.98
C VAL A 514 9.70 -48.87 -17.76
N ASN A 515 10.06 -47.62 -17.52
CA ASN A 515 11.45 -47.18 -17.35
C ASN A 515 12.12 -47.80 -16.10
N VAL A 516 11.34 -48.08 -15.05
CA VAL A 516 11.84 -48.79 -13.86
C VAL A 516 11.75 -50.32 -13.99
N GLY A 517 11.32 -50.83 -15.14
CA GLY A 517 11.28 -52.26 -15.45
C GLY A 517 10.10 -53.01 -14.83
N HIS A 518 9.00 -52.32 -14.51
CA HIS A 518 7.81 -52.91 -13.87
C HIS A 518 6.64 -53.12 -14.86
N GLU A 519 6.91 -53.24 -16.16
CA GLU A 519 5.87 -53.52 -17.18
C GLU A 519 5.17 -54.86 -16.93
N ASP A 520 5.87 -55.83 -16.33
CA ASP A 520 5.35 -57.14 -15.96
C ASP A 520 4.26 -57.09 -14.87
N MET A 521 4.14 -55.97 -14.15
CA MET A 521 3.08 -55.73 -13.19
C MET A 521 1.76 -55.25 -13.83
N LEU A 522 1.75 -55.02 -15.15
CA LEU A 522 0.59 -54.54 -15.89
C LEU A 522 -0.15 -55.70 -16.58
N ASP A 523 -1.48 -55.63 -16.60
CA ASP A 523 -2.32 -56.53 -17.37
C ASP A 523 -2.01 -56.41 -18.88
N GLU A 524 -2.11 -57.52 -19.61
CA GLU A 524 -1.84 -57.55 -21.06
C GLU A 524 -2.69 -56.53 -21.83
N SER A 525 -3.95 -56.30 -21.43
CA SER A 525 -4.81 -55.29 -22.08
C SER A 525 -4.33 -53.86 -21.84
N VAL A 526 -3.66 -53.60 -20.71
CA VAL A 526 -3.01 -52.33 -20.45
C VAL A 526 -1.82 -52.24 -21.40
N VAL A 527 -0.87 -53.17 -21.36
CA VAL A 527 0.32 -53.13 -22.25
C VAL A 527 -0.04 -52.97 -23.74
N MET A 528 -1.06 -53.68 -24.22
CA MET A 528 -1.52 -53.62 -25.61
C MET A 528 -2.16 -52.28 -26.00
N TRP A 529 -2.60 -51.46 -25.06
CA TRP A 529 -3.18 -50.14 -25.32
C TRP A 529 -2.12 -49.06 -25.62
N TRP A 530 -0.84 -49.37 -25.35
CA TRP A 530 0.31 -48.52 -25.67
C TRP A 530 1.14 -49.02 -26.86
N LYS A 531 0.88 -50.25 -27.33
CA LYS A 531 1.50 -50.84 -28.52
C LYS A 531 0.65 -50.57 -29.74
#